data_AF-A0A343A6V1-F1
#
_entry.id   AF-A0A343A6V1-F1
#
_cell.length_a   1.000
_cell.length_b   1.000
_cell.length_c   1.000
_cell.angle_alpha   90.00
_cell.angle_beta   90.00
_cell.angle_gamma   90.00
#
_symmetry.space_group_name_H-M   'P 1'
#
loop_
_entity.id
_entity.type
_entity.pdbx_description
1 polymer ?
#
loop_
_entity_poly.entity_id
_entity_poly.type
_entity_poly.pdbx_seq_one_letter_code
_entity_poly.pdbx_strand_id
1 'polypeptide(L)'
;MTKCNIYINKYNKQSSWTPKSSESFVWKDTNWKHIELRLTILQNKIYAARKNHDIWKVRKLQRLILNSYDFKKLAVRKVTQLNRGKKTAGVDGIKNLNEKQRVWLVDNLRITGKAHPVRRVMIPKPKSGFRPLGIPTMYDRALQALFVMALEPEFEATFEKNSYGFRPGRSQIDAMKQIQLCLQYVMIERYKKWFLKVVQNVIVFLVITWGAVCGESRMHGFGESLAVVKQPFDSLPIYRKWKKLKGVDLSTRGPEKANPWFIGCYTIVIAE
;
A
#
# COMPACT_ATOMS: atom_id res chain seq x y z
N MET A 1 26.80 -38.24 -8.45
CA MET A 1 26.18 -37.89 -7.14
C MET A 1 27.19 -37.32 -6.13
N THR A 2 28.34 -36.78 -6.56
CA THR A 2 29.47 -36.43 -5.66
C THR A 2 29.64 -34.93 -5.37
N LYS A 3 28.95 -34.03 -6.11
CA LYS A 3 29.07 -32.56 -5.91
C LYS A 3 28.07 -31.96 -4.92
N CYS A 4 26.99 -32.66 -4.56
CA CYS A 4 26.06 -32.22 -3.51
C CYS A 4 26.55 -32.51 -2.09
N ASN A 5 27.42 -33.51 -1.91
CA ASN A 5 27.93 -33.91 -0.59
C ASN A 5 28.94 -32.92 0.04
N ILE A 6 29.48 -31.99 -0.75
CA ILE A 6 30.43 -30.98 -0.25
C ILE A 6 29.69 -29.87 0.53
N TYR A 7 28.45 -29.55 0.15
CA TYR A 7 27.67 -28.51 0.84
C TYR A 7 27.05 -29.00 2.14
N ILE A 8 26.65 -30.28 2.24
CA ILE A 8 26.05 -30.87 3.45
C ILE A 8 27.11 -31.11 4.54
N ASN A 9 28.32 -31.56 4.17
CA ASN A 9 29.39 -31.80 5.14
C ASN A 9 30.02 -30.53 5.74
N LYS A 10 29.82 -29.36 5.13
CA LYS A 10 30.24 -28.08 5.76
C LYS A 10 29.31 -27.67 6.90
N TYR A 11 28.02 -28.02 6.84
CA TYR A 11 27.03 -27.67 7.87
C TYR A 11 26.85 -28.74 8.97
N ASN A 12 27.16 -30.02 8.71
CA ASN A 12 27.05 -31.08 9.71
C ASN A 12 28.29 -31.24 10.61
N LYS A 13 29.46 -30.72 10.21
CA LYS A 13 30.71 -30.74 11.04
C LYS A 13 30.78 -29.59 12.06
N GLN A 14 29.64 -28.97 12.30
CA GLN A 14 29.47 -27.68 12.97
C GLN A 14 28.63 -27.83 14.25
N SER A 15 28.69 -28.99 14.88
CA SER A 15 28.15 -29.26 16.22
C SER A 15 29.02 -28.71 17.35
N SER A 16 30.09 -27.98 17.03
CA SER A 16 31.00 -27.32 17.99
C SER A 16 31.15 -25.81 17.72
N TRP A 17 30.05 -25.10 17.46
CA TRP A 17 30.08 -23.63 17.42
C TRP A 17 29.95 -23.04 18.82
N THR A 18 31.06 -22.87 19.52
CA THR A 18 31.10 -22.00 20.70
C THR A 18 31.26 -20.55 20.24
N PRO A 19 30.35 -19.63 20.61
CA PRO A 19 30.53 -18.21 20.33
C PRO A 19 31.79 -17.71 21.04
N LYS A 20 32.58 -16.86 20.38
CA LYS A 20 33.65 -16.10 21.05
C LYS A 20 32.97 -15.11 21.99
N SER A 21 33.19 -15.30 23.29
CA SER A 21 32.78 -14.46 24.42
C SER A 21 31.27 -14.33 24.74
N SER A 22 31.02 -13.87 25.96
CA SER A 22 29.82 -13.82 26.82
C SER A 22 28.56 -13.10 26.28
N GLU A 23 28.29 -13.16 24.98
CA GLU A 23 27.32 -12.26 24.32
C GLU A 23 25.87 -12.78 24.22
N SER A 24 25.55 -13.97 24.76
CA SER A 24 24.15 -14.46 24.73
C SER A 24 23.19 -13.57 25.53
N PHE A 25 23.70 -12.82 26.52
CA PHE A 25 22.93 -11.85 27.30
C PHE A 25 22.49 -10.64 26.44
N VAL A 26 23.27 -10.30 25.41
CA VAL A 26 23.08 -9.09 24.58
C VAL A 26 21.79 -9.11 23.76
N TRP A 27 21.28 -10.28 23.35
CA TRP A 27 20.08 -10.34 22.50
C TRP A 27 18.79 -9.98 23.24
N LYS A 28 18.62 -10.46 24.48
CA LYS A 28 17.42 -10.18 25.28
C LYS A 28 17.40 -8.74 25.78
N ASP A 29 18.56 -8.20 26.14
CA ASP A 29 18.71 -6.86 26.69
C ASP A 29 18.77 -5.77 25.61
N THR A 30 18.69 -6.16 24.33
CA THR A 30 18.70 -5.21 23.22
C THR A 30 17.47 -4.29 23.29
N ASN A 31 17.70 -2.97 23.38
CA ASN A 31 16.64 -1.98 23.25
C ASN A 31 16.16 -1.87 21.79
N TRP A 32 15.21 -2.73 21.44
CA TRP A 32 14.66 -2.83 20.10
C TRP A 32 14.01 -1.52 19.61
N LYS A 33 13.27 -0.83 20.48
CA LYS A 33 12.59 0.43 20.14
C LYS A 33 13.59 1.50 19.72
N HIS A 34 14.69 1.62 20.45
CA HIS A 34 15.73 2.58 20.10
C HIS A 34 16.38 2.29 18.74
N ILE A 35 16.63 1.02 18.43
CA ILE A 35 17.19 0.63 17.12
C ILE A 35 16.18 0.90 15.99
N GLU A 36 14.91 0.58 16.20
CA GLU A 36 13.82 0.84 15.24
C GLU A 36 13.67 2.35 14.98
N LEU A 37 13.69 3.19 16.01
CA LEU A 37 13.66 4.66 15.88
C LEU A 37 14.85 5.17 15.07
N ARG A 38 16.07 4.70 15.35
CA ARG A 38 17.26 5.06 14.57
C ARG A 38 17.14 4.66 13.11
N LEU A 39 16.56 3.47 12.83
CA LEU A 39 16.31 3.02 11.46
C LEU A 39 15.34 3.96 10.76
N THR A 40 14.20 4.29 11.38
CA THR A 40 13.21 5.20 10.81
C THR A 40 13.79 6.58 10.50
N ILE A 41 14.62 7.13 11.38
CA ILE A 41 15.32 8.40 11.15
C ILE A 41 16.22 8.32 9.91
N LEU A 42 16.98 7.24 9.75
CA LEU A 42 17.84 7.06 8.57
C LEU A 42 17.02 6.86 7.30
N GLN A 43 15.93 6.10 7.35
CA GLN A 43 15.03 5.90 6.21
C GLN A 43 14.39 7.22 5.77
N ASN A 44 13.94 8.05 6.71
CA ASN A 44 13.42 9.39 6.42
C ASN A 44 14.48 10.28 5.77
N LYS A 45 15.74 10.20 6.25
CA LYS A 45 16.87 10.92 5.62
C LYS A 45 17.16 10.44 4.20
N ILE A 46 17.06 9.12 3.94
CA ILE A 46 17.22 8.56 2.58
C ILE A 46 16.09 9.06 1.67
N TYR A 47 14.85 9.01 2.15
CA TYR A 47 13.69 9.50 1.41
C TYR A 47 13.85 10.97 1.03
N ALA A 48 14.18 11.83 2.00
CA ALA A 48 14.40 13.26 1.77
C ALA A 48 15.58 13.52 0.83
N ALA A 49 16.70 12.81 1.00
CA ALA A 49 17.85 12.92 0.10
C ALA A 49 17.49 12.53 -1.34
N ARG A 50 16.69 11.47 -1.51
CA ARG A 50 16.24 11.04 -2.84
C ARG A 50 15.29 12.06 -3.47
N LYS A 51 14.38 12.66 -2.70
CA LYS A 51 13.52 13.77 -3.16
C LYS A 51 14.32 14.99 -3.62
N ASN A 52 15.44 15.27 -2.97
CA ASN A 52 16.36 16.34 -3.35
C ASN A 52 17.37 15.91 -4.44
N HIS A 53 17.21 14.72 -5.03
CA HIS A 53 18.10 14.15 -6.04
C HIS A 53 19.58 13.97 -5.59
N ASP A 54 19.86 13.95 -4.29
CA ASP A 54 21.21 13.71 -3.74
C ASP A 54 21.50 12.20 -3.65
N ILE A 55 21.99 11.66 -4.76
CA ILE A 55 22.28 10.22 -4.89
C ILE A 55 23.44 9.80 -3.98
N TRP A 56 24.44 10.68 -3.79
CA TRP A 56 25.61 10.35 -2.96
C TRP A 56 25.20 10.09 -1.51
N LYS A 57 24.36 10.99 -0.95
CA LYS A 57 23.85 10.85 0.41
C LYS A 57 22.96 9.62 0.57
N VAL A 58 22.13 9.31 -0.43
CA VAL A 58 21.34 8.05 -0.46
C VAL A 58 22.26 6.84 -0.33
N ARG A 59 23.28 6.72 -1.20
CA ARG A 59 24.20 5.58 -1.19
C ARG A 59 25.05 5.51 0.07
N LYS A 60 25.43 6.65 0.65
CA LYS A 60 26.14 6.73 1.94
C LYS A 60 25.28 6.19 3.08
N LEU A 61 24.04 6.64 3.19
CA LEU A 61 23.10 6.21 4.23
C LEU A 61 22.70 4.73 4.07
N GLN A 62 22.52 4.26 2.84
CA GLN A 62 22.29 2.84 2.56
C GLN A 62 23.45 1.97 3.02
N ARG A 63 24.69 2.35 2.69
CA ARG A 63 25.90 1.65 3.18
C ARG A 63 25.97 1.64 4.71
N LEU A 64 25.59 2.74 5.36
CA LEU A 64 25.50 2.80 6.82
C LEU A 64 24.49 1.79 7.37
N ILE A 65 23.30 1.69 6.76
CA ILE A 65 22.28 0.72 7.17
C ILE A 65 22.80 -0.72 7.01
N LEU A 66 23.36 -1.04 5.83
CA LEU A 66 23.82 -2.39 5.49
C LEU A 66 24.99 -2.87 6.37
N ASN A 67 25.86 -1.96 6.81
CA ASN A 67 27.05 -2.30 7.58
C ASN A 67 26.86 -2.25 9.10
N SER A 68 25.81 -1.60 9.60
CA SER A 68 25.54 -1.47 11.03
C SER A 68 25.14 -2.80 11.68
N TYR A 69 25.76 -3.11 12.81
CA TYR A 69 25.44 -4.30 13.61
C TYR A 69 23.99 -4.32 14.10
N ASP A 70 23.47 -3.16 14.52
CA ASP A 70 22.11 -3.03 15.05
C ASP A 70 21.03 -3.35 14.01
N PHE A 71 21.22 -2.93 12.76
CA PHE A 71 20.24 -3.19 11.71
C PHE A 71 20.33 -4.63 11.19
N LYS A 72 21.52 -5.25 11.24
CA LYS A 72 21.65 -6.71 11.03
C LYS A 72 20.89 -7.49 12.11
N LYS A 73 20.98 -7.07 13.39
CA LYS A 73 20.15 -7.64 14.48
C LYS A 73 18.65 -7.52 14.17
N LEU A 74 18.17 -6.35 13.74
CA LEU A 74 16.77 -6.18 13.34
C LEU A 74 16.37 -7.09 12.18
N ALA A 75 17.22 -7.23 11.16
CA ALA A 75 16.94 -8.09 10.01
C ALA A 75 16.77 -9.55 10.45
N VAL A 76 17.68 -10.05 11.29
CA VAL A 76 17.60 -11.40 11.86
C VAL A 76 16.38 -11.56 12.74
N ARG A 77 16.05 -10.60 13.61
CA ARG A 77 14.83 -10.60 14.43
C ARG A 77 13.56 -10.64 13.58
N LYS A 78 13.49 -9.86 12.50
CA LYS A 78 12.34 -9.85 11.57
C LYS A 78 12.09 -11.25 11.00
N VAL A 79 13.13 -11.92 10.52
CA VAL A 79 13.02 -13.26 9.90
C VAL A 79 12.76 -14.36 10.92
N THR A 80 13.42 -14.32 12.07
CA THR A 80 13.37 -15.40 13.08
C THR A 80 12.17 -15.30 14.02
N GLN A 81 11.72 -14.08 14.36
CA GLN A 81 10.73 -13.87 15.42
C GLN A 81 9.41 -13.27 14.92
N LEU A 82 9.46 -12.32 13.99
CA LEU A 82 8.27 -11.51 13.62
C LEU A 82 7.51 -12.06 12.41
N ASN A 83 8.21 -12.61 11.42
CA ASN A 83 7.58 -13.09 10.18
C ASN A 83 6.65 -14.29 10.44
N ARG A 84 5.50 -14.32 9.75
CA ARG A 84 4.55 -15.46 9.81
C ARG A 84 5.19 -16.79 9.39
N GLY A 85 6.04 -16.76 8.35
CA GLY A 85 6.78 -17.92 7.83
C GLY A 85 8.09 -18.25 8.56
N LYS A 86 8.28 -17.80 9.81
CA LYS A 86 9.54 -17.98 10.56
C LYS A 86 9.95 -19.44 10.77
N LYS A 87 8.98 -20.37 10.86
CA LYS A 87 9.23 -21.80 11.10
C LYS A 87 9.54 -22.62 9.84
N THR A 88 9.53 -22.00 8.66
CA THR A 88 9.73 -22.69 7.39
C THR A 88 11.23 -22.79 7.09
N ALA A 89 11.76 -24.01 6.92
CA ALA A 89 13.16 -24.23 6.56
C ALA A 89 13.45 -23.98 5.08
N GLY A 90 14.66 -23.54 4.77
CA GLY A 90 15.21 -23.54 3.41
C GLY A 90 15.80 -24.90 3.05
N VAL A 91 16.76 -24.92 2.12
CA VAL A 91 17.52 -26.14 1.73
C VAL A 91 18.41 -26.63 2.87
N ASP A 92 18.77 -25.73 3.78
CA ASP A 92 19.54 -25.97 5.00
C ASP A 92 18.80 -26.78 6.08
N GLY A 93 17.48 -26.91 6.00
CA GLY A 93 16.69 -27.63 6.99
C GLY A 93 16.50 -26.90 8.33
N ILE A 94 17.10 -25.71 8.49
CA ILE A 94 17.06 -24.93 9.73
C ILE A 94 15.71 -24.22 9.87
N LYS A 95 14.92 -24.61 10.87
CA LYS A 95 13.56 -24.07 11.13
C LYS A 95 13.50 -23.03 12.24
N ASN A 96 14.34 -23.17 13.26
CA ASN A 96 14.36 -22.30 14.42
C ASN A 96 15.81 -22.10 14.87
N LEU A 97 16.13 -20.87 15.27
CA LEU A 97 17.47 -20.50 15.74
C LEU A 97 17.39 -20.19 17.23
N ASN A 98 18.32 -20.74 18.01
CA ASN A 98 18.52 -20.34 19.40
C ASN A 98 19.21 -18.97 19.48
N GLU A 99 19.20 -18.30 20.64
CA GLU A 99 19.76 -16.95 20.82
C GLU A 99 21.22 -16.85 20.38
N LYS A 100 22.06 -17.79 20.81
CA LYS A 100 23.48 -17.86 20.39
C LYS A 100 23.64 -17.99 18.87
N GLN A 101 22.78 -18.78 18.23
CA GLN A 101 22.81 -18.96 16.77
C GLN A 101 22.33 -17.70 16.03
N ARG A 102 21.43 -16.90 16.63
CA ARG A 102 21.01 -15.62 16.06
C ARG A 102 22.16 -14.62 16.10
N VAL A 103 22.85 -14.48 17.24
CA VAL A 103 24.02 -13.59 17.36
C VAL A 103 25.08 -13.98 16.34
N TRP A 104 25.43 -15.27 16.28
CA TRP A 104 26.35 -15.80 15.27
C TRP A 104 25.91 -15.46 13.83
N LEU A 105 24.61 -15.55 13.54
CA LEU A 105 24.07 -15.19 12.22
C LEU A 105 24.28 -13.70 11.93
N VAL A 106 24.13 -12.81 12.92
CA VAL A 106 24.39 -11.37 12.75
C VAL A 106 25.85 -11.12 12.41
N ASP A 107 26.77 -11.74 13.15
CA ASP A 107 28.22 -11.52 12.98
C ASP A 107 28.70 -11.97 11.59
N ASN A 108 28.09 -13.03 11.08
CA ASN A 108 28.41 -13.62 9.78
C ASN A 108 27.60 -13.03 8.63
N LEU A 109 26.62 -12.16 8.87
CA LEU A 109 25.80 -11.56 7.82
C LEU A 109 26.63 -10.58 6.99
N ARG A 110 27.08 -11.04 5.82
CA ARG A 110 27.96 -10.31 4.90
C ARG A 110 27.41 -10.30 3.48
N ILE A 111 27.66 -9.21 2.76
CA ILE A 111 27.31 -9.10 1.35
C ILE A 111 28.43 -9.77 0.55
N THR A 112 28.21 -11.03 0.14
CA THR A 112 29.20 -11.85 -0.59
C THR A 112 28.92 -11.96 -2.08
N GLY A 113 27.76 -11.45 -2.54
CA GLY A 113 27.32 -11.53 -3.94
C GLY A 113 26.88 -12.93 -4.40
N LYS A 114 26.90 -13.94 -3.51
CA LYS A 114 26.47 -15.31 -3.80
C LYS A 114 25.30 -15.69 -2.90
N ALA A 115 24.20 -16.15 -3.51
CA ALA A 115 23.04 -16.66 -2.80
C ALA A 115 23.06 -18.20 -2.70
N HIS A 116 22.48 -18.75 -1.65
CA HIS A 116 22.30 -20.21 -1.55
C HIS A 116 21.14 -20.69 -2.45
N PRO A 117 21.12 -21.98 -2.83
CA PRO A 117 19.98 -22.54 -3.55
C PRO A 117 18.69 -22.45 -2.74
N VAL A 118 17.59 -22.21 -3.45
CA VAL A 118 16.25 -22.02 -2.89
C VAL A 118 15.50 -23.35 -2.88
N ARG A 119 14.79 -23.67 -1.79
CA ARG A 119 14.01 -24.90 -1.66
C ARG A 119 12.67 -24.74 -2.37
N ARG A 120 12.35 -25.62 -3.32
CA ARG A 120 11.04 -25.65 -3.98
C ARG A 120 10.01 -26.40 -3.13
N VAL A 121 8.84 -25.79 -2.96
CA VAL A 121 7.67 -26.40 -2.29
C VAL A 121 6.46 -26.26 -3.19
N MET A 122 5.73 -27.35 -3.38
CA MET A 122 4.50 -27.36 -4.17
C MET A 122 3.33 -27.04 -3.24
N ILE A 123 2.65 -25.91 -3.48
CA ILE A 123 1.45 -25.51 -2.75
C ILE A 123 0.23 -25.83 -3.62
N PRO A 124 -0.75 -26.61 -3.13
CA PRO A 124 -1.95 -26.91 -3.90
C PRO A 124 -2.78 -25.64 -4.11
N LYS A 125 -3.34 -25.48 -5.31
CA LYS A 125 -4.37 -24.47 -5.59
C LYS A 125 -5.74 -25.01 -5.18
N PRO A 126 -6.70 -24.14 -4.81
CA PRO A 126 -8.03 -24.58 -4.38
C PRO A 126 -8.87 -25.28 -5.47
N LYS A 127 -8.60 -25.01 -6.76
CA LYS A 127 -9.31 -25.67 -7.87
C LYS A 127 -8.51 -26.83 -8.45
N SER A 128 -7.39 -26.54 -9.12
CA SER A 128 -6.51 -27.54 -9.71
C SER A 128 -5.09 -27.03 -9.90
N GLY A 129 -4.14 -27.96 -9.86
CA GLY A 129 -2.72 -27.72 -10.07
C GLY A 129 -1.98 -27.18 -8.84
N PHE A 130 -0.68 -26.91 -9.02
CA PHE A 130 0.22 -26.48 -7.96
C PHE A 130 0.81 -25.10 -8.26
N ARG A 131 1.12 -24.34 -7.20
CA ARG A 131 1.97 -23.15 -7.26
C ARG A 131 3.33 -23.51 -6.65
N PRO A 132 4.42 -23.49 -7.43
CA PRO A 132 5.75 -23.68 -6.86
C PRO A 132 6.16 -22.43 -6.06
N LEU A 133 6.52 -22.62 -4.78
CA LEU A 133 7.11 -21.60 -3.93
C LEU A 133 8.60 -21.88 -3.73
N GLY A 134 9.42 -20.85 -3.86
CA GLY A 134 10.83 -20.91 -3.49
C GLY A 134 11.05 -20.37 -2.09
N ILE A 135 11.60 -21.18 -1.18
CA ILE A 135 11.93 -20.79 0.19
C ILE A 135 13.45 -20.69 0.34
N PRO A 136 14.00 -19.47 0.52
CA PRO A 136 15.43 -19.27 0.75
C PRO A 136 15.87 -19.72 2.15
N THR A 137 17.19 -19.82 2.35
CA THR A 137 17.79 -20.12 3.66
C THR A 137 17.49 -19.01 4.68
N MET A 138 17.69 -19.29 5.96
CA MET A 138 17.56 -18.26 7.01
C MET A 138 18.54 -17.10 6.81
N TYR A 139 19.77 -17.41 6.37
CA TYR A 139 20.79 -16.45 6.03
C TYR A 139 20.35 -15.50 4.92
N ASP A 140 19.90 -16.05 3.78
CA ASP A 140 19.50 -15.24 2.63
C ASP A 140 18.26 -14.39 2.95
N ARG A 141 17.31 -14.91 3.74
CA ARG A 141 16.14 -14.13 4.19
C ARG A 141 16.55 -12.95 5.05
N ALA A 142 17.51 -13.14 5.97
CA ALA A 142 18.00 -12.05 6.81
C ALA A 142 18.74 -11.01 5.96
N LEU A 143 19.54 -11.45 4.99
CA LEU A 143 20.22 -10.55 4.07
C LEU A 143 19.22 -9.76 3.21
N GLN A 144 18.21 -10.43 2.64
CA GLN A 144 17.12 -9.79 1.91
C GLN A 144 16.38 -8.77 2.77
N ALA A 145 16.04 -9.11 4.01
CA ALA A 145 15.38 -8.19 4.94
C ALA A 145 16.24 -6.94 5.21
N LEU A 146 17.56 -7.10 5.32
CA LEU A 146 18.49 -5.99 5.49
C LEU A 146 18.52 -5.06 4.27
N PHE A 147 18.56 -5.64 3.06
CA PHE A 147 18.50 -4.86 1.82
C PHE A 147 17.18 -4.12 1.64
N VAL A 148 16.06 -4.78 1.96
CA VAL A 148 14.73 -4.16 1.93
C VAL A 148 14.69 -2.91 2.81
N MET A 149 15.21 -2.99 4.04
CA MET A 149 15.27 -1.82 4.95
C MET A 149 16.08 -0.64 4.39
N ALA A 150 17.12 -0.90 3.59
CA ALA A 150 17.96 0.14 2.99
C ALA A 150 17.37 0.70 1.69
N LEU A 151 16.69 -0.12 0.89
CA LEU A 151 16.22 0.22 -0.45
C LEU A 151 14.80 0.78 -0.48
N GLU A 152 13.90 0.31 0.38
CA GLU A 152 12.51 0.79 0.47
C GLU A 152 12.36 2.32 0.46
N PRO A 153 13.10 3.11 1.28
CA PRO A 153 12.93 4.57 1.30
C PRO A 153 13.33 5.27 -0.01
N GLU A 154 14.30 4.73 -0.75
CA GLU A 154 14.69 5.28 -2.06
C GLU A 154 13.56 5.09 -3.07
N PHE A 155 13.00 3.88 -3.12
CA PHE A 155 11.92 3.56 -4.05
C PHE A 155 10.62 4.27 -3.69
N GLU A 156 10.30 4.39 -2.41
CA GLU A 156 9.12 5.12 -1.94
C GLU A 156 9.13 6.60 -2.35
N ALA A 157 10.31 7.22 -2.45
CA ALA A 157 10.44 8.58 -2.95
C ALA A 157 10.12 8.70 -4.45
N THR A 158 10.32 7.63 -5.22
CA THR A 158 10.14 7.59 -6.68
C THR A 158 8.83 6.96 -7.14
N PHE A 159 8.16 6.18 -6.29
CA PHE A 159 6.95 5.46 -6.69
C PHE A 159 5.79 6.39 -7.05
N GLU A 160 4.99 5.94 -8.02
CA GLU A 160 3.72 6.59 -8.35
C GLU A 160 2.75 6.54 -7.16
N LYS A 161 1.95 7.60 -7.01
CA LYS A 161 0.93 7.70 -5.95
C LYS A 161 -0.12 6.58 -6.03
N ASN A 162 -0.44 6.10 -7.23
CA ASN A 162 -1.47 5.08 -7.47
C ASN A 162 -0.92 3.65 -7.52
N SER A 163 0.34 3.42 -7.16
CA SER A 163 0.90 2.07 -7.02
C SER A 163 0.63 1.56 -5.60
N TYR A 164 -0.04 0.41 -5.46
CA TYR A 164 -0.45 -0.12 -4.14
C TYR A 164 0.21 -1.46 -3.77
N GLY A 165 0.86 -2.13 -4.71
CA GLY A 165 1.42 -3.46 -4.49
C GLY A 165 2.62 -3.46 -3.56
N PHE A 166 2.60 -4.29 -2.51
CA PHE A 166 3.73 -4.59 -1.63
C PHE A 166 4.41 -3.36 -0.97
N ARG A 167 3.65 -2.29 -0.74
CA ARG A 167 4.14 -1.06 -0.09
C ARG A 167 3.71 -1.01 1.38
N PRO A 168 4.58 -0.53 2.28
CA PRO A 168 4.21 -0.34 3.68
C PRO A 168 3.08 0.70 3.79
N GLY A 169 2.05 0.38 4.59
CA GLY A 169 0.91 1.29 4.81
C GLY A 169 -0.06 1.42 3.64
N ARG A 170 0.05 0.58 2.60
CA ARG A 170 -0.89 0.52 1.47
C ARG A 170 -1.48 -0.88 1.34
N SER A 171 -2.75 -0.95 1.00
CA SER A 171 -3.48 -2.21 0.83
C SER A 171 -4.21 -2.28 -0.51
N GLN A 172 -4.61 -3.50 -0.89
CA GLN A 172 -5.48 -3.73 -2.05
C GLN A 172 -6.84 -3.03 -1.91
N ILE A 173 -7.30 -2.86 -0.66
CA ILE A 173 -8.55 -2.16 -0.35
C ILE A 173 -8.43 -0.67 -0.72
N ASP A 174 -7.26 -0.06 -0.48
CA ASP A 174 -7.03 1.34 -0.86
C ASP A 174 -7.02 1.53 -2.38
N ALA A 175 -6.50 0.55 -3.12
CA ALA A 175 -6.56 0.54 -4.57
C ALA A 175 -8.02 0.47 -5.06
N MET A 176 -8.83 -0.41 -4.48
CA MET A 176 -10.26 -0.54 -4.80
C MET A 176 -11.02 0.76 -4.53
N LYS A 177 -10.77 1.40 -3.37
CA LYS A 177 -11.34 2.71 -3.03
C LYS A 177 -10.96 3.78 -4.06
N GLN A 178 -9.69 3.82 -4.47
CA GLN A 178 -9.23 4.79 -5.47
C GLN A 178 -9.91 4.57 -6.82
N ILE A 179 -10.03 3.31 -7.27
CA ILE A 179 -10.75 2.98 -8.51
C ILE A 179 -12.21 3.44 -8.42
N GLN A 180 -12.87 3.18 -7.29
CA GLN A 180 -14.26 3.60 -7.09
C GLN A 180 -14.42 5.13 -7.15
N LEU A 181 -13.52 5.88 -6.53
CA LEU A 181 -13.52 7.35 -6.59
C LEU A 181 -13.28 7.86 -8.01
N CYS A 182 -12.31 7.29 -8.73
CA CYS A 182 -12.04 7.63 -10.13
C CYS A 182 -13.26 7.37 -11.02
N LEU A 183 -13.94 6.24 -10.85
CA LEU A 183 -15.16 5.92 -11.61
C LEU A 183 -16.31 6.89 -11.30
N GLN A 184 -16.51 7.25 -10.03
CA GLN A 184 -17.51 8.25 -9.64
C GLN A 184 -17.25 9.60 -10.30
N TYR A 185 -16.00 10.06 -10.30
CA TYR A 185 -15.61 11.32 -10.95
C TYR A 185 -15.87 11.30 -12.46
N VAL A 186 -15.47 10.23 -13.15
CA VAL A 186 -15.69 10.08 -14.60
C VAL A 186 -17.18 10.04 -14.94
N MET A 187 -17.99 9.36 -14.13
CA MET A 187 -19.45 9.32 -14.31
C MET A 187 -20.07 10.71 -14.20
N ILE A 188 -19.68 11.50 -13.19
CA ILE A 188 -20.16 12.88 -13.00
C ILE A 188 -19.77 13.75 -14.20
N GLU A 189 -18.51 13.70 -14.64
CA GLU A 189 -18.04 14.50 -15.78
C GLU A 189 -18.72 14.13 -17.09
N ARG A 190 -18.98 12.83 -17.32
CA ARG A 190 -19.78 12.39 -18.48
C ARG A 190 -21.23 12.87 -18.38
N TYR A 191 -21.83 12.82 -17.20
CA TYR A 191 -23.20 13.29 -16.98
C TYR A 191 -23.33 14.80 -17.18
N LYS A 192 -22.36 15.59 -16.70
CA LYS A 192 -22.27 17.04 -16.97
C LYS A 192 -22.17 17.34 -18.47
N LYS A 193 -21.26 16.67 -19.18
CA LYS A 193 -21.10 16.85 -20.63
C LYS A 193 -22.35 16.47 -21.41
N TRP A 194 -23.00 15.36 -21.04
CA TRP A 194 -24.26 14.94 -21.65
C TRP A 194 -25.37 15.95 -21.36
N PHE A 195 -25.53 16.38 -20.10
CA PHE A 195 -26.53 17.35 -19.70
C PHE A 195 -26.37 18.68 -20.44
N LEU A 196 -25.14 19.22 -20.52
CA LEU A 196 -24.87 20.45 -21.28
C LEU A 196 -25.25 20.29 -22.76
N LYS A 197 -24.93 19.16 -23.38
CA LYS A 197 -25.25 18.89 -24.79
C LYS A 197 -26.77 18.76 -25.02
N VAL A 198 -27.49 18.12 -24.11
CA VAL A 198 -28.95 17.99 -24.18
C VAL A 198 -29.63 19.36 -24.00
N VAL A 199 -29.22 20.12 -22.98
CA VAL A 199 -29.79 21.45 -22.70
C VAL A 199 -29.55 22.39 -23.88
N GLN A 200 -28.34 22.38 -24.46
CA GLN A 200 -28.03 23.22 -25.62
C GLN A 200 -28.87 22.87 -26.84
N ASN A 201 -29.06 21.58 -27.14
CA ASN A 201 -29.90 21.13 -28.25
C ASN A 201 -31.39 21.44 -28.01
N VAL A 202 -31.89 21.28 -26.78
CA VAL A 202 -33.28 21.60 -26.44
C VAL A 202 -33.53 23.11 -26.50
N ILE A 203 -32.60 23.94 -26.03
CA ILE A 203 -32.70 25.41 -26.15
C ILE A 203 -32.74 25.83 -27.61
N VAL A 204 -31.84 25.29 -28.46
CA VAL A 204 -31.84 25.60 -29.90
C VAL A 204 -33.16 25.17 -30.55
N PHE A 205 -33.67 23.98 -30.21
CA PHE A 205 -34.96 23.51 -30.71
C PHE A 205 -36.14 24.40 -30.27
N LEU A 206 -36.19 24.80 -29.00
CA LEU A 206 -37.22 25.70 -28.48
C LEU A 206 -37.15 27.10 -29.10
N VAL A 207 -35.95 27.65 -29.33
CA VAL A 207 -35.79 28.96 -29.99
C VAL A 207 -36.26 28.91 -31.45
N ILE A 208 -35.92 27.86 -32.20
CA ILE A 208 -36.33 27.70 -33.62
C ILE A 208 -37.84 27.48 -33.73
N THR A 209 -38.42 26.61 -32.89
CA THR A 209 -39.86 26.33 -32.91
C THR A 209 -40.69 27.51 -32.43
N TRP A 210 -40.22 28.28 -31.45
CA TRP A 210 -40.90 29.51 -31.01
C TRP A 210 -40.85 30.59 -32.10
N GLY A 211 -39.72 30.72 -32.81
CA GLY A 211 -39.60 31.63 -33.96
C GLY A 211 -40.50 31.27 -35.15
N ALA A 212 -40.80 29.98 -35.35
CA ALA A 212 -41.72 29.53 -36.40
C ALA A 212 -43.21 29.71 -36.02
N VAL A 213 -43.53 29.72 -34.73
CA VAL A 213 -44.92 29.88 -34.23
C VAL A 213 -45.28 31.35 -33.98
N CYS A 214 -44.31 32.19 -33.60
CA CYS A 214 -44.50 33.64 -33.49
C CYS A 214 -44.07 34.35 -34.78
N GLY A 215 -44.99 34.52 -35.73
CA GLY A 215 -44.82 35.48 -36.82
C GLY A 215 -44.63 36.89 -36.25
N GLU A 216 -43.44 37.46 -36.49
CA GLU A 216 -42.99 38.86 -36.57
C GLU A 216 -43.67 39.99 -35.75
N SER A 217 -44.46 39.74 -34.70
CA SER A 217 -45.24 40.80 -34.04
C SER A 217 -45.49 40.57 -32.54
N ARG A 218 -44.42 40.47 -31.73
CA ARG A 218 -44.35 40.97 -30.33
C ARG A 218 -43.00 40.65 -29.67
N MET A 219 -42.06 41.60 -29.74
CA MET A 219 -40.78 41.57 -29.02
C MET A 219 -40.81 42.54 -27.82
N HIS A 220 -41.71 42.37 -26.87
CA HIS A 220 -41.72 43.20 -25.64
C HIS A 220 -41.89 42.42 -24.32
N GLY A 221 -41.92 41.08 -24.34
CA GLY A 221 -42.17 40.27 -23.13
C GLY A 221 -41.11 39.22 -22.80
N PHE A 222 -39.95 39.20 -23.47
CA PHE A 222 -39.00 38.09 -23.36
C PHE A 222 -38.14 38.11 -22.07
N GLY A 223 -38.20 39.19 -21.29
CA GLY A 223 -37.43 39.34 -20.04
C GLY A 223 -37.95 38.50 -18.87
N GLU A 224 -39.23 38.16 -18.84
CA GLU A 224 -39.84 37.49 -17.68
C GLU A 224 -39.87 35.95 -17.80
N SER A 225 -39.80 35.41 -19.03
CA SER A 225 -39.91 33.96 -19.28
C SER A 225 -38.62 33.19 -18.95
N LEU A 226 -37.46 33.86 -18.98
CA LEU A 226 -36.16 33.28 -18.60
C LEU A 226 -36.02 33.07 -17.08
N ALA A 227 -36.88 33.67 -16.25
CA ALA A 227 -36.92 33.44 -14.81
C ALA A 227 -37.45 32.05 -14.42
N VAL A 228 -38.14 31.35 -15.33
CA VAL A 228 -38.79 30.05 -15.04
C VAL A 228 -37.80 28.87 -15.09
N VAL A 229 -36.59 29.06 -15.62
CA VAL A 229 -35.54 28.01 -15.69
C VAL A 229 -34.45 28.23 -14.64
N LYS A 230 -34.82 28.71 -13.46
CA LYS A 230 -34.01 28.60 -12.23
C LYS A 230 -34.66 27.62 -11.27
N GLN A 231 -34.95 26.40 -11.73
CA GLN A 231 -35.31 25.35 -10.79
C GLN A 231 -34.05 24.91 -10.02
N PRO A 232 -34.05 24.94 -8.67
CA PRO A 232 -32.94 24.41 -7.89
C PRO A 232 -32.79 22.92 -8.21
N PHE A 233 -31.55 22.46 -8.37
CA PHE A 233 -31.22 21.09 -8.77
C PHE A 233 -31.94 20.00 -7.95
N ASP A 234 -32.37 20.35 -6.73
CA ASP A 234 -33.14 19.52 -5.81
C ASP A 234 -34.58 19.22 -6.22
N SER A 235 -35.18 19.95 -7.18
CA SER A 235 -36.56 19.72 -7.64
C SER A 235 -36.68 18.64 -8.71
N LEU A 236 -35.57 18.19 -9.31
CA LEU A 236 -35.59 17.25 -10.43
C LEU A 236 -36.16 15.88 -9.99
N PRO A 237 -37.16 15.32 -10.71
CA PRO A 237 -37.79 14.05 -10.36
C PRO A 237 -36.82 12.87 -10.26
N ILE A 238 -35.77 12.88 -11.10
CA ILE A 238 -34.70 11.88 -11.10
C ILE A 238 -33.85 11.98 -9.84
N TYR A 239 -33.55 13.20 -9.38
CA TYR A 239 -32.81 13.44 -8.14
C TYR A 239 -33.65 13.07 -6.90
N ARG A 240 -34.95 13.36 -6.90
CA ARG A 240 -35.90 12.88 -5.87
C ARG A 240 -36.01 11.36 -5.83
N LYS A 241 -36.05 10.70 -6.99
CA LYS A 241 -36.08 9.23 -7.10
C LYS A 241 -34.77 8.61 -6.59
N TRP A 242 -33.63 9.22 -6.91
CA TRP A 242 -32.32 8.84 -6.35
C TRP A 242 -32.24 9.06 -4.82
N LYS A 243 -32.82 10.15 -4.31
CA LYS A 243 -32.91 10.49 -2.87
C LYS A 243 -33.81 9.52 -2.09
N LYS A 244 -34.96 9.13 -2.68
CA LYS A 244 -35.87 8.09 -2.15
C LYS A 244 -35.23 6.70 -2.12
N LEU A 245 -34.48 6.33 -3.15
CA LEU A 245 -33.78 5.04 -3.23
C LEU A 245 -32.59 4.93 -2.25
N LYS A 246 -32.12 6.05 -1.69
CA LYS A 246 -31.02 6.12 -0.73
C LYS A 246 -31.44 6.42 0.71
N GLY A 247 -32.74 6.64 0.98
CA GLY A 247 -33.28 6.80 2.33
C GLY A 247 -32.73 8.00 3.12
N VAL A 248 -32.49 9.14 2.47
CA VAL A 248 -31.94 10.34 3.14
C VAL A 248 -33.02 11.41 3.33
N ASP A 249 -33.59 11.47 4.52
CA ASP A 249 -34.45 12.58 4.99
C ASP A 249 -33.62 13.60 5.80
N LEU A 250 -33.77 14.88 5.45
CA LEU A 250 -33.04 16.01 6.05
C LEU A 250 -33.95 16.92 6.90
N SER A 251 -35.12 16.46 7.34
CA SER A 251 -36.12 17.28 8.02
C SER A 251 -35.78 17.69 9.46
N THR A 252 -34.61 17.32 10.02
CA THR A 252 -34.25 17.62 11.42
C THR A 252 -33.11 18.62 11.62
N ARG A 253 -32.70 19.42 10.61
CA ARG A 253 -31.71 20.48 10.85
C ARG A 253 -32.16 21.84 10.32
N GLY A 254 -32.73 22.62 11.24
CA GLY A 254 -32.79 24.07 11.15
C GLY A 254 -31.39 24.71 11.20
N PRO A 255 -31.31 26.01 10.89
CA PRO A 255 -30.10 26.63 10.40
C PRO A 255 -29.23 27.08 11.57
N GLU A 256 -28.02 26.54 11.71
CA GLU A 256 -26.83 27.31 12.08
C GLU A 256 -25.58 26.41 12.12
N LYS A 257 -24.62 26.77 11.23
CA LYS A 257 -23.16 26.59 11.29
C LYS A 257 -22.61 25.37 12.06
N ALA A 258 -22.18 24.32 11.36
CA ALA A 258 -21.07 23.45 11.80
C ALA A 258 -20.39 22.67 10.65
N ASN A 259 -19.06 22.67 10.69
CA ASN A 259 -18.07 22.14 9.74
C ASN A 259 -18.06 20.60 9.58
N PRO A 260 -17.66 20.03 8.42
CA PRO A 260 -17.65 18.59 8.19
C PRO A 260 -16.24 17.98 8.32
N TRP A 261 -15.69 17.96 9.54
CA TRP A 261 -14.87 16.85 10.03
C TRP A 261 -15.53 16.41 11.33
N PHE A 262 -16.05 15.18 11.39
CA PHE A 262 -16.30 14.30 12.55
C PHE A 262 -17.34 13.26 12.08
N ILE A 263 -16.92 12.01 11.83
CA ILE A 263 -16.92 10.89 12.79
C ILE A 263 -18.38 10.42 13.02
N GLY A 264 -18.79 9.18 12.78
CA GLY A 264 -18.12 7.89 12.71
C GLY A 264 -19.02 6.88 13.45
N CYS A 265 -19.09 5.63 12.96
CA CYS A 265 -19.82 4.48 13.55
C CYS A 265 -21.37 4.68 13.65
N TYR A 266 -22.25 3.68 13.59
CA TYR A 266 -22.29 2.31 14.09
C TYR A 266 -23.23 1.50 13.14
N THR A 267 -22.87 0.30 12.67
CA THR A 267 -23.20 -1.04 13.24
C THR A 267 -24.61 -1.55 12.90
N ILE A 268 -24.67 -2.79 12.38
CA ILE A 268 -25.67 -3.89 12.48
C ILE A 268 -25.55 -4.69 11.15
N VAL A 269 -24.99 -5.91 11.06
CA VAL A 269 -25.15 -7.20 11.77
C VAL A 269 -26.45 -7.95 11.36
N ILE A 270 -26.24 -9.03 10.59
CA ILE A 270 -26.96 -10.34 10.54
C ILE A 270 -28.38 -10.46 9.95
N ALA A 271 -28.54 -11.57 9.20
CA ALA A 271 -29.76 -12.28 8.73
C ALA A 271 -30.55 -11.61 7.59
N GLU A 272 -30.96 -12.30 6.52
CA GLU A 272 -31.13 -13.74 6.21
C GLU A 272 -30.52 -14.13 4.86
#